data_AF-H6U263-F1
#
_entry.id   AF-H6U263-F1
#
_cell.length_a   1.000
_cell.length_b   1.000
_cell.length_c   1.000
_cell.angle_alpha   90.00
_cell.angle_beta   90.00
_cell.angle_gamma   90.00
#
_symmetry.space_group_name_H-M   'P 1'
#
loop_
_entity.id
_entity.type
_entity.pdbx_description
1 polymer ?
#
loop_
_entity_poly.entity_id
_entity_poly.type
_entity_poly.pdbx_seq_one_letter_code
_entity_poly.pdbx_strand_id
1 'polypeptide(L)'
;MPMWSLISCVVLIIFAGSAGEVEALKSTLAQAKEQARMSQAAADKAATDLKAEQVTRRQYEEQVTEVEHEFKDATSKCETLEEKSKAQEADLTKAIQEAKEARTESRAAREEIKQAKQIAAGKPFLLQSIFGDWRYALLNRLWSATDAFADLPRSATDVAQYFRAQEGNTTEKLFWSQYLAPERPALLNNQMMQLAELHRMSGLAMKDIIVRLWPAGPIPSSYFGLVKRLSDALPRVEAVKRSTCIEGGRMAFARVKMHSAKMKAAIVAVEGPPEGKDYRKPERYFEDILEGACLIEGQCSKDIMFE
;
A
#
# COMPACT_ATOMS: atom_id res chain seq x y z
N MET A 1 -28.13 149.61 -40.56
CA MET A 1 -28.59 148.20 -40.60
C MET A 1 -28.35 147.59 -39.23
N PRO A 2 -29.39 147.20 -38.48
CA PRO A 2 -29.21 146.92 -37.07
C PRO A 2 -28.71 145.50 -36.87
N MET A 3 -27.58 145.43 -36.17
CA MET A 3 -26.87 144.27 -35.61
C MET A 3 -27.75 143.39 -34.69
N TRP A 4 -29.00 143.80 -34.43
CA TRP A 4 -29.96 143.16 -33.52
C TRP A 4 -30.75 141.99 -34.14
N SER A 5 -30.80 141.84 -35.47
CA SER A 5 -31.58 140.76 -36.10
C SER A 5 -30.80 139.44 -36.28
N LEU A 6 -29.48 139.51 -36.48
CA LEU A 6 -28.63 138.32 -36.61
C LEU A 6 -28.38 137.63 -35.26
N ILE A 7 -28.28 138.41 -34.17
CA ILE A 7 -28.07 137.86 -32.82
C ILE A 7 -29.33 137.10 -32.34
N SER A 8 -30.53 137.60 -32.66
CA SER A 8 -31.79 136.92 -32.30
C SER A 8 -32.01 135.61 -33.07
N CYS A 9 -31.72 135.58 -34.38
CA CYS A 9 -31.80 134.35 -35.19
C CYS A 9 -30.75 133.31 -34.77
N VAL A 10 -29.53 133.71 -34.41
CA VAL A 10 -28.48 132.77 -33.96
C VAL A 10 -28.81 132.20 -32.58
N VAL A 11 -29.34 132.99 -31.65
CA VAL A 11 -29.77 132.49 -30.32
C VAL A 11 -30.96 131.53 -30.43
N LEU A 12 -31.95 131.80 -31.29
CA LEU A 12 -33.09 130.90 -31.53
C LEU A 12 -32.68 129.58 -32.23
N ILE A 13 -31.72 129.62 -33.15
CA ILE A 13 -31.19 128.41 -33.82
C ILE A 13 -30.33 127.57 -32.86
N ILE A 14 -29.57 128.20 -31.96
CA ILE A 14 -28.79 127.50 -30.92
C ILE A 14 -29.71 126.85 -29.87
N PHE A 15 -30.78 127.53 -29.43
CA PHE A 15 -31.75 126.93 -28.50
C PHE A 15 -32.62 125.84 -29.16
N ALA A 16 -33.01 125.98 -30.43
CA ALA A 16 -33.77 124.95 -31.15
C ALA A 16 -32.93 123.70 -31.50
N GLY A 17 -31.64 123.87 -31.83
CA GLY A 17 -30.70 122.75 -32.02
C GLY A 17 -30.38 122.02 -30.72
N SER A 18 -30.17 122.75 -29.62
CA SER A 18 -29.92 122.16 -28.30
C SER A 18 -31.11 121.39 -27.72
N ALA A 19 -32.35 121.78 -28.06
CA ALA A 19 -33.56 121.10 -27.58
C ALA A 19 -33.73 119.72 -28.24
N GLY A 20 -33.44 119.61 -29.54
CA GLY A 20 -33.48 118.34 -30.28
C GLY A 20 -32.38 117.36 -29.84
N GLU A 21 -31.19 117.86 -29.55
CA GLU A 21 -30.08 117.06 -29.01
C GLU A 21 -30.33 116.61 -27.56
N VAL A 22 -30.92 117.48 -26.72
CA VAL A 22 -31.30 117.11 -25.34
C VAL A 22 -32.43 116.07 -25.32
N GLU A 23 -33.41 116.14 -26.23
CA GLU A 23 -34.44 115.10 -26.39
C GLU A 23 -33.86 113.78 -26.93
N ALA A 24 -32.94 113.83 -27.91
CA ALA A 24 -32.22 112.65 -28.39
C ALA A 24 -31.35 112.01 -27.29
N LEU A 25 -30.68 112.82 -26.46
CA LEU A 25 -29.92 112.37 -25.29
C LEU A 25 -30.83 111.77 -24.20
N LYS A 26 -32.04 112.32 -23.99
CA LYS A 26 -33.04 111.73 -23.08
C LYS A 26 -33.54 110.38 -23.57
N SER A 27 -33.85 110.26 -24.87
CA SER A 27 -34.27 109.02 -25.50
C SER A 27 -33.20 107.94 -25.42
N THR A 28 -31.95 108.28 -25.76
CA THR A 28 -30.81 107.35 -25.67
C THR A 28 -30.47 106.99 -24.23
N LEU A 29 -30.57 107.90 -23.27
CA LEU A 29 -30.42 107.60 -21.84
C LEU A 29 -31.52 106.66 -21.33
N ALA A 30 -32.77 106.86 -21.77
CA ALA A 30 -33.88 105.98 -21.44
C ALA A 30 -33.67 104.57 -22.02
N GLN A 31 -33.23 104.48 -23.28
CA GLN A 31 -32.91 103.22 -23.94
C GLN A 31 -31.71 102.51 -23.27
N ALA A 32 -30.66 103.23 -22.92
CA ALA A 32 -29.49 102.68 -22.22
C ALA A 32 -29.86 102.19 -20.81
N LYS A 33 -30.75 102.88 -20.09
CA LYS A 33 -31.28 102.43 -18.79
C LYS A 33 -32.10 101.15 -18.93
N GLU A 34 -32.91 101.04 -19.97
CA GLU A 34 -33.71 99.84 -20.22
C GLU A 34 -32.82 98.67 -20.66
N GLN A 35 -31.85 98.91 -21.53
CA GLN A 35 -30.83 97.92 -21.91
C GLN A 35 -30.02 97.45 -20.69
N ALA A 36 -29.63 98.37 -19.80
CA ALA A 36 -28.94 98.04 -18.56
C ALA A 36 -29.82 97.18 -17.65
N ARG A 37 -31.12 97.52 -17.50
CA ARG A 37 -32.09 96.69 -16.76
C ARG A 37 -32.26 95.30 -17.37
N MET A 38 -32.40 95.20 -18.68
CA MET A 38 -32.50 93.91 -19.37
C MET A 38 -31.21 93.09 -19.22
N SER A 39 -30.04 93.73 -19.32
CA SER A 39 -28.75 93.07 -19.14
C SER A 39 -28.55 92.59 -17.69
N GLN A 40 -29.02 93.36 -16.72
CA GLN A 40 -28.96 93.01 -15.30
C GLN A 40 -29.93 91.87 -14.97
N ALA A 41 -31.17 91.92 -15.47
CA ALA A 41 -32.11 90.81 -15.34
C ALA A 41 -31.61 89.52 -16.02
N ALA A 42 -30.94 89.64 -17.18
CA ALA A 42 -30.30 88.51 -17.84
C ALA A 42 -29.11 87.96 -17.04
N ALA A 43 -28.29 88.83 -16.45
CA ALA A 43 -27.18 88.43 -15.59
C ALA A 43 -27.65 87.76 -14.29
N ASP A 44 -28.69 88.30 -13.65
CA ASP A 44 -29.29 87.72 -12.45
C ASP A 44 -29.89 86.34 -12.75
N LYS A 45 -30.59 86.21 -13.89
CA LYS A 45 -31.10 84.91 -14.36
C LYS A 45 -29.97 83.91 -14.66
N ALA A 46 -28.91 84.34 -15.36
CA ALA A 46 -27.76 83.49 -15.62
C ALA A 46 -27.04 83.06 -14.33
N ALA A 47 -26.98 83.95 -13.32
CA ALA A 47 -26.41 83.63 -12.01
C ALA A 47 -27.28 82.64 -11.23
N THR A 48 -28.62 82.71 -11.34
CA THR A 48 -29.51 81.71 -10.73
C THR A 48 -29.40 80.36 -11.42
N ASP A 49 -29.35 80.34 -12.76
CA ASP A 49 -29.24 79.11 -13.55
C ASP A 49 -27.88 78.42 -13.30
N LEU A 50 -26.79 79.19 -13.22
CA LEU A 50 -25.46 78.66 -12.88
C LEU A 50 -25.41 78.05 -11.48
N LYS A 51 -26.06 78.68 -10.49
CA LYS A 51 -26.14 78.11 -9.13
C LYS A 51 -26.95 76.81 -9.12
N ALA A 52 -28.04 76.75 -9.87
CA ALA A 52 -28.83 75.52 -10.01
C ALA A 52 -28.02 74.40 -10.67
N GLU A 53 -27.27 74.70 -11.74
CA GLU A 53 -26.38 73.75 -12.42
C GLU A 53 -25.23 73.29 -11.52
N GLN A 54 -24.63 74.17 -10.72
CA GLN A 54 -23.58 73.79 -9.77
C GLN A 54 -24.09 72.82 -8.70
N VAL A 55 -25.33 73.00 -8.23
CA VAL A 55 -25.94 72.09 -7.26
C VAL A 55 -26.17 70.71 -7.89
N THR A 56 -26.73 70.65 -9.10
CA THR A 56 -26.95 69.37 -9.80
C THR A 56 -25.63 68.69 -10.14
N ARG A 57 -24.62 69.45 -10.59
CA ARG A 57 -23.27 68.92 -10.86
C ARG A 57 -22.65 68.29 -9.61
N ARG A 58 -22.73 68.94 -8.45
CA ARG A 58 -22.21 68.37 -7.19
C ARG A 58 -22.91 67.07 -6.82
N GLN A 59 -24.23 67.00 -7.01
CA GLN A 59 -24.99 65.76 -6.78
C GLN A 59 -24.55 64.64 -7.73
N TYR A 60 -24.31 64.95 -9.01
CA TYR A 60 -23.79 63.98 -9.96
C TYR A 60 -22.36 63.54 -9.62
N GLU A 61 -21.49 64.46 -9.20
CA GLU A 61 -20.12 64.13 -8.77
C GLU A 61 -20.14 63.18 -7.56
N GLU A 62 -21.01 63.41 -6.58
CA GLU A 62 -21.19 62.52 -5.43
C GLU A 62 -21.66 61.12 -5.84
N GLN A 63 -22.71 61.05 -6.69
CA GLN A 63 -23.19 59.77 -7.24
C GLN A 63 -22.12 59.03 -8.05
N VAL A 64 -21.30 59.74 -8.82
CA VAL A 64 -20.19 59.13 -9.58
C VAL A 64 -19.16 58.53 -8.61
N THR A 65 -18.79 59.23 -7.54
CA THR A 65 -17.83 58.69 -6.56
C THR A 65 -18.37 57.47 -5.80
N GLU A 66 -19.67 57.46 -5.49
CA GLU A 66 -20.36 56.31 -4.87
C GLU A 66 -20.33 55.10 -5.81
N VAL A 67 -20.74 55.28 -7.07
CA VAL A 67 -20.72 54.23 -8.09
C VAL A 67 -19.30 53.75 -8.37
N GLU A 68 -18.30 54.62 -8.41
CA GLU A 68 -16.89 54.21 -8.57
C GLU A 68 -16.40 53.35 -7.41
N HIS A 69 -16.81 53.69 -6.17
CA HIS A 69 -16.47 52.89 -5.01
C HIS A 69 -17.16 51.53 -5.03
N GLU A 70 -18.46 51.48 -5.32
CA GLU A 70 -19.21 50.23 -5.49
C GLU A 70 -18.64 49.35 -6.60
N PHE A 71 -18.22 49.96 -7.72
CA PHE A 71 -17.60 49.24 -8.83
C PHE A 71 -16.25 48.61 -8.42
N LYS A 72 -15.43 49.32 -7.63
CA LYS A 72 -14.17 48.79 -7.10
C LYS A 72 -14.41 47.64 -6.11
N ASP A 73 -15.39 47.78 -5.24
CA ASP A 73 -15.78 46.71 -4.30
C ASP A 73 -16.32 45.48 -5.05
N ALA A 74 -17.19 45.69 -6.05
CA ALA A 74 -17.70 44.62 -6.90
C ALA A 74 -16.59 43.92 -7.68
N THR A 75 -15.63 44.66 -8.23
CA THR A 75 -14.46 44.11 -8.93
C THR A 75 -13.63 43.22 -7.99
N SER A 76 -13.33 43.72 -6.79
CA SER A 76 -12.59 42.95 -5.78
C SER A 76 -13.33 41.67 -5.39
N LYS A 77 -14.66 41.73 -5.23
CA LYS A 77 -15.50 40.55 -4.97
C LYS A 77 -15.46 39.57 -6.13
N CYS A 78 -15.54 40.03 -7.38
CA CYS A 78 -15.43 39.18 -8.56
C CYS A 78 -14.08 38.46 -8.62
N GLU A 79 -12.97 39.14 -8.37
CA GLU A 79 -11.63 38.53 -8.34
C GLU A 79 -11.55 37.42 -7.28
N THR A 80 -12.01 37.68 -6.05
CA THR A 80 -12.00 36.66 -4.99
C THR A 80 -12.91 35.46 -5.30
N LEU A 81 -14.03 35.67 -6.01
CA LEU A 81 -14.91 34.58 -6.45
C LEU A 81 -14.27 33.78 -7.58
N GLU A 82 -13.55 34.42 -8.49
CA GLU A 82 -12.84 33.74 -9.58
C GLU A 82 -11.73 32.84 -9.04
N GLU A 83 -10.95 33.32 -8.06
CA GLU A 83 -9.93 32.50 -7.38
C GLU A 83 -10.54 31.29 -6.67
N LYS A 84 -11.64 31.49 -5.94
CA LYS A 84 -12.37 30.39 -5.28
C LYS A 84 -12.91 29.38 -6.29
N SER A 85 -13.43 29.85 -7.43
CA SER A 85 -13.93 28.99 -8.49
C SER A 85 -12.81 28.14 -9.09
N LYS A 86 -11.63 28.72 -9.34
CA LYS A 86 -10.45 27.98 -9.83
C LYS A 86 -9.98 26.92 -8.83
N ALA A 87 -9.97 27.25 -7.54
CA ALA A 87 -9.63 26.29 -6.48
C ALA A 87 -10.63 25.12 -6.44
N GLN A 88 -11.94 25.41 -6.49
CA GLN A 88 -12.98 24.38 -6.54
C GLN A 88 -12.89 23.50 -7.79
N GLU A 89 -12.54 24.06 -8.94
CA GLU A 89 -12.34 23.30 -10.18
C GLU A 89 -11.14 22.34 -10.09
N ALA A 90 -10.04 22.79 -9.46
CA ALA A 90 -8.88 21.95 -9.20
C ALA A 90 -9.22 20.79 -8.24
N ASP A 91 -9.94 21.08 -7.16
CA ASP A 91 -10.40 20.07 -6.20
C ASP A 91 -11.36 19.06 -6.85
N LEU A 92 -12.29 19.53 -7.69
CA LEU A 92 -13.21 18.67 -8.43
C LEU A 92 -12.46 17.74 -9.39
N THR A 93 -11.47 18.28 -10.10
CA THR A 93 -10.63 17.50 -11.02
C THR A 93 -9.87 16.41 -10.28
N LYS A 94 -9.30 16.73 -9.12
CA LYS A 94 -8.63 15.76 -8.25
C LYS A 94 -9.61 14.69 -7.76
N ALA A 95 -10.78 15.07 -7.26
CA ALA A 95 -11.80 14.13 -6.79
C ALA A 95 -12.30 13.19 -7.90
N ILE A 96 -12.44 13.69 -9.14
CA ILE A 96 -12.80 12.86 -10.31
C ILE A 96 -11.71 11.82 -10.60
N GLN A 97 -10.43 12.20 -10.49
CA GLN A 97 -9.32 11.29 -10.72
C GLN A 97 -9.26 10.20 -9.63
N GLU A 98 -9.36 10.58 -8.36
CA GLU A 98 -9.41 9.64 -7.23
C GLU A 98 -10.61 8.68 -7.35
N ALA A 99 -11.78 9.19 -7.78
CA ALA A 99 -12.96 8.35 -8.01
C ALA A 99 -12.77 7.35 -9.17
N LYS A 100 -12.03 7.71 -10.22
CA LYS A 100 -11.68 6.79 -11.32
C LYS A 100 -10.74 5.68 -10.81
N GLU A 101 -9.73 6.04 -10.03
CA GLU A 101 -8.77 5.10 -9.45
C GLU A 101 -9.50 4.12 -8.51
N ALA A 102 -10.28 4.63 -7.56
CA ALA A 102 -11.09 3.82 -6.64
C ALA A 102 -12.06 2.89 -7.40
N ARG A 103 -12.64 3.35 -8.52
CA ARG A 103 -13.49 2.52 -9.39
C ARG A 103 -12.71 1.40 -10.04
N THR A 104 -11.48 1.65 -10.50
CA THR A 104 -10.64 0.60 -11.10
C THR A 104 -10.23 -0.45 -10.08
N GLU A 105 -9.84 -0.05 -8.87
CA GLU A 105 -9.51 -0.95 -7.77
C GLU A 105 -10.70 -1.80 -7.34
N SER A 106 -11.88 -1.18 -7.17
CA SER A 106 -13.12 -1.89 -6.85
C SER A 106 -13.48 -2.93 -7.91
N ARG A 107 -13.25 -2.63 -9.20
CA ARG A 107 -13.47 -3.57 -10.30
C ARG A 107 -12.51 -4.76 -10.23
N ALA A 108 -11.23 -4.52 -9.92
CA ALA A 108 -10.24 -5.58 -9.74
C ALA A 108 -10.63 -6.51 -8.58
N ALA A 109 -10.93 -5.95 -7.41
CA ALA A 109 -11.35 -6.71 -6.24
C ALA A 109 -12.62 -7.54 -6.48
N ARG A 110 -13.60 -7.00 -7.23
CA ARG A 110 -14.82 -7.76 -7.60
C ARG A 110 -14.51 -8.96 -8.49
N GLU A 111 -13.57 -8.82 -9.42
CA GLU A 111 -13.16 -9.92 -10.28
C GLU A 111 -12.40 -10.98 -9.47
N GLU A 112 -11.51 -10.59 -8.56
CA GLU A 112 -10.84 -11.53 -7.63
C GLU A 112 -11.85 -12.33 -6.79
N ILE A 113 -12.87 -11.67 -6.23
CA ILE A 113 -13.93 -12.34 -5.46
C ILE A 113 -14.72 -13.32 -6.35
N LYS A 114 -15.05 -12.92 -7.57
CA LYS A 114 -15.75 -13.78 -8.54
C LYS A 114 -14.92 -15.01 -8.88
N GLN A 115 -13.62 -14.86 -9.04
CA GLN A 115 -12.68 -15.93 -9.33
C GLN A 115 -12.53 -16.88 -8.13
N ALA A 116 -12.36 -16.34 -6.93
CA ALA A 116 -12.33 -17.12 -5.69
C ALA A 116 -13.59 -17.98 -5.51
N LYS A 117 -14.77 -17.45 -5.87
CA LYS A 117 -16.03 -18.22 -5.89
C LYS A 117 -16.03 -19.38 -6.90
N GLN A 118 -15.44 -19.21 -8.09
CA GLN A 118 -15.32 -20.31 -9.06
C GLN A 118 -14.38 -21.41 -8.54
N ILE A 119 -13.26 -21.03 -7.90
CA ILE A 119 -12.31 -21.98 -7.28
C ILE A 119 -13.00 -22.76 -6.15
N ALA A 120 -13.71 -22.07 -5.25
CA ALA A 120 -14.46 -22.72 -4.17
C ALA A 120 -15.53 -23.69 -4.69
N ALA A 121 -16.05 -23.46 -5.90
CA ALA A 121 -17.00 -24.36 -6.57
C ALA A 121 -16.33 -25.51 -7.36
N GLY A 122 -15.00 -25.67 -7.27
CA GLY A 122 -14.25 -26.74 -7.95
C GLY A 122 -14.14 -26.57 -9.47
N LYS A 123 -14.43 -25.38 -10.00
CA LYS A 123 -14.32 -25.11 -11.44
C LYS A 123 -12.87 -24.80 -11.81
N PRO A 124 -12.38 -25.30 -12.96
CA PRO A 124 -11.00 -25.05 -13.40
C PRO A 124 -10.81 -23.54 -13.63
N PHE A 125 -10.00 -22.91 -12.77
CA PHE A 125 -9.63 -21.51 -12.86
C PHE A 125 -8.37 -21.35 -13.72
N LEU A 126 -8.37 -20.37 -14.63
CA LEU A 126 -7.18 -19.97 -15.38
C LEU A 126 -6.26 -19.16 -14.45
N LEU A 127 -5.35 -19.86 -13.75
CA LEU A 127 -4.21 -19.29 -13.00
C LEU A 127 -3.32 -18.35 -13.82
N GLN A 128 -3.55 -18.25 -15.13
CA GLN A 128 -2.86 -17.35 -16.05
C GLN A 128 -2.97 -15.86 -15.66
N SER A 129 -3.92 -15.43 -14.83
CA SER A 129 -4.00 -14.03 -14.37
C SER A 129 -3.03 -13.67 -13.23
N ILE A 130 -2.77 -14.58 -12.29
CA ILE A 130 -1.81 -14.37 -11.18
C ILE A 130 -0.38 -14.54 -11.70
N PHE A 131 -0.20 -15.46 -12.63
CA PHE A 131 1.09 -15.85 -13.16
C PHE A 131 1.47 -15.15 -14.47
N GLY A 132 0.50 -14.64 -15.24
CA GLY A 132 0.74 -13.89 -16.47
C GLY A 132 1.26 -12.47 -16.25
N ASP A 133 1.34 -12.01 -14.99
CA ASP A 133 2.05 -10.80 -14.63
C ASP A 133 3.56 -11.03 -14.77
N TRP A 134 4.25 -10.09 -15.44
CA TRP A 134 5.69 -10.11 -15.64
C TRP A 134 6.48 -10.28 -14.33
N ARG A 135 5.92 -9.82 -13.21
CA ARG A 135 6.49 -9.98 -11.86
C ARG A 135 6.69 -11.44 -11.45
N TYR A 136 5.91 -12.35 -12.00
CA TYR A 136 5.98 -13.80 -11.73
C TYR A 136 6.48 -14.60 -12.94
N ALA A 137 7.02 -13.94 -13.98
CA ALA A 137 7.50 -14.60 -15.20
C ALA A 137 8.59 -15.66 -14.92
N LEU A 138 9.45 -15.42 -13.93
CA LEU A 138 10.48 -16.39 -13.50
C LEU A 138 9.88 -17.62 -12.83
N LEU A 139 8.89 -17.42 -11.95
CA LEU A 139 8.14 -18.52 -11.32
C LEU A 139 7.38 -19.33 -12.37
N ASN A 140 6.78 -18.65 -13.35
CA ASN A 140 6.16 -19.29 -14.49
C ASN A 140 7.13 -20.12 -15.32
N ARG A 141 8.30 -19.57 -15.62
CA ARG A 141 9.32 -20.27 -16.39
C ARG A 141 9.84 -21.49 -15.61
N LEU A 142 10.07 -21.34 -14.31
CA LEU A 142 10.51 -22.41 -13.42
C LEU A 142 9.46 -23.53 -13.32
N TRP A 143 8.17 -23.17 -13.22
CA TRP A 143 7.10 -24.15 -13.07
C TRP A 143 6.54 -24.68 -14.40
N SER A 144 6.84 -24.02 -15.50
CA SER A 144 6.56 -24.55 -16.85
C SER A 144 7.72 -25.40 -17.38
N ALA A 145 8.85 -25.46 -16.65
CA ALA A 145 9.98 -26.30 -17.02
C ALA A 145 9.60 -27.78 -16.84
N THR A 146 9.73 -28.56 -17.91
CA THR A 146 9.26 -29.95 -17.99
C THR A 146 9.98 -30.87 -17.00
N ASP A 147 11.19 -30.50 -16.58
CA ASP A 147 12.05 -31.21 -15.64
C ASP A 147 11.77 -30.89 -14.16
N ALA A 148 11.25 -29.70 -13.85
CA ALA A 148 10.97 -29.26 -12.48
C ALA A 148 9.97 -30.18 -11.72
N PHE A 149 9.19 -30.97 -12.46
CA PHE A 149 8.21 -31.93 -11.92
C PHE A 149 8.42 -33.36 -12.42
N ALA A 150 9.58 -33.69 -12.99
CA ALA A 150 9.85 -35.02 -13.52
C ALA A 150 9.69 -36.14 -12.47
N ASP A 151 9.97 -35.83 -11.20
CA ASP A 151 9.85 -36.78 -10.07
C ASP A 151 8.47 -36.78 -9.41
N LEU A 152 7.57 -35.86 -9.76
CA LEU A 152 6.25 -35.75 -9.15
C LEU A 152 5.38 -37.00 -9.40
N PRO A 153 5.32 -37.59 -10.62
CA PRO A 153 4.58 -38.83 -10.86
C PRO A 153 5.09 -40.01 -10.03
N ARG A 154 6.41 -40.09 -9.84
CA ARG A 154 7.05 -41.11 -9.00
C ARG A 154 6.69 -40.90 -7.53
N SER A 155 6.84 -39.67 -7.04
CA SER A 155 6.47 -39.28 -5.67
C SER A 155 5.00 -39.53 -5.36
N ALA A 156 4.10 -39.23 -6.30
CA ALA A 156 2.67 -39.52 -6.20
C ALA A 156 2.39 -41.02 -6.09
N THR A 157 3.12 -41.84 -6.87
CA THR A 157 3.02 -43.29 -6.83
C THR A 157 3.49 -43.83 -5.48
N ASP A 158 4.64 -43.36 -4.98
CA ASP A 158 5.20 -43.78 -3.70
C ASP A 158 4.27 -43.44 -2.53
N VAL A 159 3.68 -42.23 -2.54
CA VAL A 159 2.68 -41.83 -1.55
C VAL A 159 1.41 -42.68 -1.63
N ALA A 160 0.92 -42.96 -2.84
CA ALA A 160 -0.22 -43.85 -3.02
C ALA A 160 0.04 -45.26 -2.46
N GLN A 161 1.26 -45.78 -2.61
CA GLN A 161 1.68 -47.07 -2.03
C GLN A 161 1.78 -47.01 -0.51
N TYR A 162 2.41 -45.97 0.04
CA TYR A 162 2.56 -45.79 1.48
C TYR A 162 1.20 -45.78 2.19
N PHE A 163 0.25 -44.99 1.71
CA PHE A 163 -1.08 -44.91 2.32
C PHE A 163 -1.95 -46.14 2.03
N ARG A 164 -1.72 -46.88 0.94
CA ARG A 164 -2.41 -48.15 0.67
C ARG A 164 -2.25 -49.16 1.81
N ALA A 165 -1.06 -49.20 2.43
CA ALA A 165 -0.72 -50.14 3.49
C ALA A 165 -1.22 -49.73 4.89
N GLN A 166 -1.74 -48.52 5.07
CA GLN A 166 -2.21 -48.02 6.37
C GLN A 166 -3.72 -48.23 6.56
N GLU A 167 -4.14 -48.49 7.79
CA GLU A 167 -5.56 -48.51 8.19
C GLU A 167 -6.10 -47.06 8.25
N GLY A 168 -7.29 -46.80 7.70
CA GLY A 168 -7.84 -45.42 7.54
C GLY A 168 -7.45 -44.71 6.23
N ASN A 169 -7.39 -43.37 6.24
CA ASN A 169 -6.94 -42.49 5.13
C ASN A 169 -7.70 -42.66 3.80
N THR A 170 -9.03 -42.82 3.86
CA THR A 170 -9.88 -43.10 2.68
C THR A 170 -9.88 -41.95 1.66
N THR A 171 -9.88 -40.71 2.13
CA THR A 171 -9.85 -39.50 1.28
C THR A 171 -8.53 -39.40 0.50
N GLU A 172 -7.41 -39.66 1.16
CA GLU A 172 -6.06 -39.62 0.60
C GLU A 172 -5.87 -40.76 -0.42
N LYS A 173 -6.32 -41.96 -0.07
CA LYS A 173 -6.32 -43.13 -0.98
C LYS A 173 -7.12 -42.83 -2.25
N LEU A 174 -8.34 -42.27 -2.10
CA LEU A 174 -9.18 -41.90 -3.23
C LEU A 174 -8.54 -40.82 -4.09
N PHE A 175 -7.98 -39.77 -3.46
CA PHE A 175 -7.33 -38.65 -4.16
C PHE A 175 -6.12 -39.07 -4.99
N TRP A 176 -5.29 -40.02 -4.54
CA TRP A 176 -4.14 -40.46 -5.33
C TRP A 176 -4.49 -41.53 -6.36
N SER A 177 -5.52 -42.34 -6.12
CA SER A 177 -5.95 -43.38 -7.06
C SER A 177 -6.37 -42.84 -8.43
N GLN A 178 -6.95 -41.63 -8.47
CA GLN A 178 -7.33 -40.93 -9.71
C GLN A 178 -6.12 -40.48 -10.56
N TYR A 179 -4.91 -40.48 -10.01
CA TYR A 179 -3.68 -40.07 -10.71
C TYR A 179 -2.79 -41.23 -11.16
N LEU A 180 -3.16 -42.47 -10.84
CA LEU A 180 -2.44 -43.68 -11.29
C LEU A 180 -2.78 -44.08 -12.74
N ALA A 181 -3.62 -43.31 -13.44
CA ALA A 181 -4.01 -43.57 -14.82
C ALA A 181 -2.89 -43.15 -15.82
N PRO A 182 -2.55 -43.96 -16.84
CA PRO A 182 -1.32 -43.75 -17.64
C PRO A 182 -1.32 -42.53 -18.57
N GLU A 183 -2.49 -41.99 -18.94
CA GLU A 183 -2.60 -41.02 -20.05
C GLU A 183 -3.44 -39.79 -19.68
N ARG A 184 -2.87 -38.86 -18.91
CA ARG A 184 -3.40 -37.49 -18.85
C ARG A 184 -2.25 -36.48 -18.95
N PRO A 185 -2.31 -35.52 -19.90
CA PRO A 185 -1.44 -34.36 -19.86
C PRO A 185 -1.68 -33.59 -18.55
N ALA A 186 -0.66 -33.49 -17.71
CA ALA A 186 -0.75 -32.76 -16.46
C ALA A 186 -0.70 -31.26 -16.74
N LEU A 187 -1.85 -30.59 -16.65
CA LEU A 187 -1.90 -29.13 -16.64
C LEU A 187 -1.14 -28.58 -15.43
N LEU A 188 -0.54 -27.40 -15.55
CA LEU A 188 0.18 -26.71 -14.46
C LEU A 188 -0.63 -26.65 -13.15
N ASN A 189 -1.94 -26.38 -13.24
CA ASN A 189 -2.84 -26.38 -12.08
C ASN A 189 -2.94 -27.74 -11.40
N ASN A 190 -2.96 -28.83 -12.18
CA ASN A 190 -2.99 -30.18 -11.63
C ASN A 190 -1.66 -30.52 -10.93
N GLN A 191 -0.53 -30.06 -11.47
CA GLN A 191 0.79 -30.25 -10.87
C GLN A 191 0.92 -29.50 -9.53
N MET A 192 0.45 -28.24 -9.47
CA MET A 192 0.43 -27.46 -8.23
C MET A 192 -0.46 -28.10 -7.16
N MET A 193 -1.64 -28.59 -7.56
CA MET A 193 -2.55 -29.28 -6.64
C MET A 193 -1.94 -30.59 -6.11
N GLN A 194 -1.29 -31.36 -6.97
CA GLN A 194 -0.54 -32.56 -6.58
C GLN A 194 0.60 -32.23 -5.61
N LEU A 195 1.35 -31.16 -5.84
CA LEU A 195 2.43 -30.74 -4.96
C LEU A 195 1.91 -30.26 -3.59
N ALA A 196 0.84 -29.47 -3.58
CA ALA A 196 0.22 -29.00 -2.34
C ALA A 196 -0.27 -30.17 -1.49
N GLU A 197 -0.86 -31.18 -2.12
CA GLU A 197 -1.30 -32.39 -1.43
C GLU A 197 -0.11 -33.25 -0.98
N LEU A 198 0.93 -33.41 -1.80
CA LEU A 198 2.17 -34.08 -1.42
C LEU A 198 2.82 -33.41 -0.19
N HIS A 199 2.81 -32.08 -0.14
CA HIS A 199 3.31 -31.31 1.00
C HIS A 199 2.42 -31.50 2.24
N ARG A 200 1.09 -31.53 2.10
CA ARG A 200 0.16 -31.86 3.19
C ARG A 200 0.44 -33.24 3.77
N MET A 201 0.58 -34.25 2.91
CA MET A 201 0.77 -35.65 3.29
C MET A 201 2.14 -35.92 3.90
N SER A 202 3.21 -35.35 3.32
CA SER A 202 4.55 -35.43 3.93
C SER A 202 4.56 -34.75 5.31
N GLY A 203 3.79 -33.68 5.51
CA GLY A 203 3.61 -33.07 6.82
C GLY A 203 2.96 -34.01 7.83
N LEU A 204 1.96 -34.80 7.43
CA LEU A 204 1.34 -35.81 8.29
C LEU A 204 2.31 -36.96 8.62
N ALA A 205 3.04 -37.47 7.63
CA ALA A 205 4.05 -38.51 7.84
C ALA A 205 5.18 -38.03 8.77
N MET A 206 5.67 -36.80 8.58
CA MET A 206 6.67 -36.19 9.46
C MET A 206 6.15 -36.00 10.89
N LYS A 207 4.87 -35.65 11.07
CA LYS A 207 4.23 -35.59 12.39
C LYS A 207 4.22 -36.97 13.06
N ASP A 208 3.84 -38.03 12.34
CA ASP A 208 3.87 -39.39 12.89
C ASP A 208 5.27 -39.80 13.36
N ILE A 209 6.30 -39.54 12.53
CA ILE A 209 7.69 -39.78 12.90
C ILE A 209 8.08 -38.99 14.17
N ILE A 210 7.70 -37.72 14.26
CA ILE A 210 7.99 -36.88 15.43
C ILE A 210 7.30 -37.41 16.69
N VAL A 211 6.05 -37.87 16.60
CA VAL A 211 5.35 -38.45 17.74
C VAL A 211 6.06 -39.72 18.23
N ARG A 212 6.50 -40.58 17.31
CA ARG A 212 7.26 -41.80 17.66
C ARG A 212 8.61 -41.50 18.30
N LEU A 213 9.33 -40.50 17.80
CA LEU A 213 10.66 -40.13 18.30
C LEU A 213 10.61 -39.26 19.58
N TRP A 214 9.50 -38.54 19.80
CA TRP A 214 9.28 -37.68 20.98
C TRP A 214 7.83 -37.80 21.49
N PRO A 215 7.44 -38.91 22.14
CA PRO A 215 6.05 -39.13 22.56
C PRO A 215 5.55 -38.10 23.59
N ALA A 216 6.44 -37.53 24.40
CA ALA A 216 6.11 -36.50 25.40
C ALA A 216 6.40 -35.06 24.93
N GLY A 217 6.84 -34.87 23.68
CA GLY A 217 7.27 -33.56 23.17
C GLY A 217 6.16 -32.80 22.44
N PRO A 218 6.19 -31.45 22.42
CA PRO A 218 5.17 -30.66 21.74
C PRO A 218 5.27 -30.86 20.22
N ILE A 219 4.18 -31.19 19.52
CA ILE A 219 4.23 -31.39 18.07
C ILE A 219 4.30 -30.03 17.37
N PRO A 220 5.28 -29.78 16.47
CA PRO A 220 5.32 -28.54 15.70
C PRO A 220 4.03 -28.33 14.87
N SER A 221 3.52 -27.11 14.88
CA SER A 221 2.26 -26.75 14.22
C SER A 221 2.43 -26.44 12.72
N SER A 222 3.65 -26.19 12.25
CA SER A 222 3.97 -25.88 10.85
C SER A 222 4.88 -26.93 10.22
N TYR A 223 4.78 -27.08 8.88
CA TYR A 223 5.64 -28.02 8.12
C TYR A 223 7.14 -27.73 8.34
N PHE A 224 7.53 -26.47 8.24
CA PHE A 224 8.92 -26.06 8.52
C PHE A 224 9.34 -26.41 9.95
N GLY A 225 8.46 -26.26 10.93
CA GLY A 225 8.72 -26.67 12.31
C GLY A 225 8.96 -28.18 12.44
N LEU A 226 8.28 -29.01 11.64
CA LEU A 226 8.52 -30.45 11.57
C LEU A 226 9.90 -30.76 10.99
N VAL A 227 10.23 -30.15 9.84
CA VAL A 227 11.54 -30.31 9.18
C VAL A 227 12.68 -29.86 10.09
N LYS A 228 12.52 -28.71 10.75
CA LYS A 228 13.50 -28.18 11.70
C LYS A 228 13.71 -29.16 12.87
N ARG A 229 12.63 -29.65 13.47
CA ARG A 229 12.72 -30.60 14.59
C ARG A 229 13.42 -31.91 14.20
N LEU A 230 13.19 -32.39 12.98
CA LEU A 230 13.90 -33.55 12.45
C LEU A 230 15.38 -33.25 12.17
N SER A 231 15.70 -32.04 11.69
CA SER A 231 17.08 -31.61 11.46
C SER A 231 17.85 -31.50 12.79
N ASP A 232 17.19 -30.97 13.82
CA ASP A 232 17.71 -30.85 15.18
C ASP A 232 17.73 -32.20 15.94
N ALA A 233 17.19 -33.27 15.33
CA ALA A 233 17.15 -34.60 15.92
C ALA A 233 18.52 -35.28 15.96
N LEU A 234 19.38 -35.00 14.98
CA LEU A 234 20.62 -35.73 14.77
C LEU A 234 21.53 -35.69 16.01
N PRO A 235 21.77 -34.53 16.67
CA PRO A 235 22.49 -34.49 17.94
C PRO A 235 21.85 -35.35 19.04
N ARG A 236 20.51 -35.42 19.10
CA ARG A 236 19.79 -36.23 20.08
C ARG A 236 19.91 -37.73 19.80
N VAL A 237 19.84 -38.15 18.53
CA VAL A 237 20.06 -39.54 18.12
C VAL A 237 21.48 -39.98 18.48
N GLU A 238 22.47 -39.14 18.21
CA GLU A 238 23.86 -39.42 18.58
C GLU A 238 24.06 -39.47 20.10
N ALA A 239 23.37 -38.61 20.85
CA ALA A 239 23.39 -38.67 22.31
C ALA A 239 22.72 -39.96 22.83
N VAL A 240 21.61 -40.41 22.24
CA VAL A 240 20.95 -41.69 22.61
C VAL A 240 21.88 -42.87 22.34
N LYS A 241 22.55 -42.91 21.18
CA LYS A 241 23.54 -43.97 20.87
C LYS A 241 24.70 -44.00 21.87
N ARG A 242 25.20 -42.82 22.29
CA ARG A 242 26.25 -42.73 23.31
C ARG A 242 25.76 -43.24 24.66
N SER A 243 24.56 -42.84 25.06
CA SER A 243 23.90 -43.29 26.29
C SER A 243 23.77 -44.82 26.35
N THR A 244 23.24 -45.45 25.29
CA THR A 244 23.09 -46.92 25.25
C THR A 244 24.44 -47.63 25.25
N CYS A 245 25.47 -47.08 24.59
CA CYS A 245 26.83 -47.60 24.63
C CYS A 245 27.44 -47.53 26.05
N ILE A 246 27.24 -46.41 26.76
CA ILE A 246 27.73 -46.22 28.14
C ILE A 246 27.07 -47.23 29.09
N GLU A 247 25.74 -47.35 29.03
CA GLU A 247 25.02 -48.28 29.91
C GLU A 247 25.35 -49.73 29.58
N GLY A 248 25.45 -50.08 28.30
CA GLY A 248 25.89 -51.40 27.88
C GLY A 248 27.30 -51.73 28.38
N GLY A 249 28.21 -50.75 28.34
CA GLY A 249 29.56 -50.85 28.91
C GLY A 249 29.55 -51.06 30.43
N ARG A 250 28.70 -50.32 31.18
CA ARG A 250 28.52 -50.50 32.63
C ARG A 250 28.04 -51.90 32.97
N MET A 251 27.03 -52.39 32.26
CA MET A 251 26.46 -53.73 32.47
C MET A 251 27.48 -54.84 32.16
N ALA A 252 28.19 -54.74 31.03
CA ALA A 252 29.23 -55.68 30.66
C ALA A 252 30.36 -55.71 31.71
N PHE A 253 30.81 -54.54 32.15
CA PHE A 253 31.85 -54.43 33.18
C PHE A 253 31.41 -55.03 34.51
N ALA A 254 30.17 -54.77 34.95
CA ALA A 254 29.62 -55.36 36.17
C ALA A 254 29.63 -56.90 36.13
N ARG A 255 29.22 -57.49 34.99
CA ARG A 255 29.25 -58.95 34.77
C ARG A 255 30.67 -59.50 34.81
N VAL A 256 31.64 -58.84 34.18
CA VAL A 256 33.06 -59.25 34.23
C VAL A 256 33.62 -59.15 35.65
N LYS A 257 33.28 -58.10 36.40
CA LYS A 257 33.72 -57.92 37.79
C LYS A 257 33.18 -58.99 38.74
N MET A 258 31.99 -59.53 38.48
CA MET A 258 31.47 -60.68 39.23
C MET A 258 32.36 -61.92 39.09
N HIS A 259 32.96 -62.14 37.92
CA HIS A 259 33.85 -63.27 37.67
C HIS A 259 35.34 -62.96 37.93
N SER A 260 35.73 -61.68 37.98
CA SER A 260 37.12 -61.25 38.21
C SER A 260 37.22 -60.02 39.12
N ALA A 261 37.04 -60.23 40.42
CA ALA A 261 36.98 -59.15 41.42
C ALA A 261 38.23 -58.26 41.46
N LYS A 262 39.41 -58.82 41.17
CA LYS A 262 40.71 -58.12 41.23
C LYS A 262 40.98 -57.18 40.04
N MET A 263 40.15 -57.21 38.98
CA MET A 263 40.36 -56.39 37.79
C MET A 263 40.09 -54.91 38.07
N LYS A 264 41.05 -54.02 37.81
CA LYS A 264 40.88 -52.57 37.90
C LYS A 264 40.65 -52.00 36.50
N ALA A 265 39.40 -51.67 36.16
CA ALA A 265 38.99 -51.24 34.81
C ALA A 265 39.82 -50.07 34.27
N ALA A 266 40.00 -49.02 35.08
CA ALA A 266 40.72 -47.83 34.65
C ALA A 266 42.19 -48.13 34.31
N ILE A 267 42.83 -49.04 35.04
CA ILE A 267 44.21 -49.47 34.77
C ILE A 267 44.27 -50.27 33.47
N VAL A 268 43.38 -51.26 33.31
CA VAL A 268 43.34 -52.09 32.09
C VAL A 268 43.02 -51.25 30.84
N ALA A 269 42.20 -50.21 30.97
CA ALA A 269 41.84 -49.33 29.86
C ALA A 269 42.98 -48.38 29.44
N VAL A 270 43.90 -48.04 30.35
CA VAL A 270 45.00 -47.07 30.11
C VAL A 270 46.32 -47.77 29.83
N GLU A 271 46.63 -48.82 30.58
CA GLU A 271 47.93 -49.52 30.56
C GLU A 271 47.87 -50.85 29.79
N GLY A 272 46.67 -51.33 29.44
CA GLY A 272 46.47 -52.59 28.73
C GLY A 272 46.48 -53.83 29.64
N PRO A 273 46.56 -55.04 29.05
CA PRO A 273 46.65 -56.28 29.81
C PRO A 273 47.89 -56.31 30.71
N PRO A 274 47.84 -56.94 31.90
CA PRO A 274 49.00 -57.04 32.77
C PRO A 274 50.14 -57.83 32.11
N GLU A 275 51.37 -57.46 32.46
CA GLU A 275 52.62 -58.01 31.93
C GLU A 275 52.62 -59.56 31.95
N GLY A 276 52.98 -60.18 30.82
CA GLY A 276 52.95 -61.64 30.63
C GLY A 276 51.63 -62.20 30.09
N LYS A 277 50.63 -61.34 29.79
CA LYS A 277 49.37 -61.73 29.11
C LYS A 277 49.19 -61.09 27.74
N ASP A 278 50.29 -60.69 27.09
CA ASP A 278 50.30 -59.98 25.81
C ASP A 278 49.69 -60.77 24.64
N TYR A 279 49.57 -62.09 24.79
CA TYR A 279 48.91 -62.97 23.82
C TYR A 279 47.37 -62.86 23.85
N ARG A 280 46.79 -62.26 24.90
CA ARG A 280 45.35 -61.97 24.98
C ARG A 280 45.05 -60.67 24.25
N LYS A 281 45.01 -60.76 22.92
CA LYS A 281 44.62 -59.68 22.03
C LYS A 281 43.09 -59.50 22.04
N PRO A 282 42.58 -58.29 22.38
CA PRO A 282 41.14 -58.03 22.41
C PRO A 282 40.42 -58.44 21.12
N GLU A 283 41.12 -58.31 19.99
CA GLU A 283 40.60 -58.57 18.64
C GLU A 283 40.13 -60.02 18.44
N ARG A 284 40.71 -60.97 19.20
CA ARG A 284 40.31 -62.38 19.13
C ARG A 284 38.96 -62.68 19.75
N TYR A 285 38.43 -61.75 20.55
CA TYR A 285 37.16 -61.88 21.25
C TYR A 285 36.09 -60.94 20.69
N PHE A 286 36.39 -60.18 19.63
CA PHE A 286 35.47 -59.17 19.11
C PHE A 286 34.14 -59.75 18.64
N GLU A 287 34.13 -60.91 17.98
CA GLU A 287 32.86 -61.54 17.57
C GLU A 287 31.99 -61.91 18.78
N ASP A 288 32.55 -62.61 19.78
CA ASP A 288 31.84 -62.96 21.00
C ASP A 288 31.39 -61.72 21.81
N ILE A 289 32.21 -60.67 21.81
CA ILE A 289 31.92 -59.38 22.45
C ILE A 289 30.79 -58.66 21.72
N LEU A 290 30.77 -58.67 20.38
CA LEU A 290 29.72 -58.05 19.58
C LEU A 290 28.38 -58.77 19.80
N GLU A 291 28.37 -60.10 19.83
CA GLU A 291 27.18 -60.86 20.16
C GLU A 291 26.65 -60.52 21.56
N GLY A 292 27.55 -60.48 22.56
CA GLY A 292 27.21 -60.06 23.91
C GLY A 292 26.72 -58.61 24.00
N ALA A 293 27.33 -57.70 23.24
CA ALA A 293 26.94 -56.29 23.19
C ALA A 293 25.52 -56.12 22.60
N CYS A 294 25.18 -56.84 21.53
CA CYS A 294 23.83 -56.84 20.96
C CYS A 294 22.77 -57.32 21.96
N LEU A 295 23.07 -58.35 22.75
CA LEU A 295 22.17 -58.85 23.80
C LEU A 295 21.96 -57.83 24.93
N ILE A 296 23.01 -57.10 25.29
CA ILE A 296 22.95 -56.06 26.32
C ILE A 296 22.22 -54.82 25.78
N GLU A 297 22.44 -54.43 24.52
CA GLU A 297 21.72 -53.33 23.86
C GLU A 297 20.20 -53.54 23.95
N GLY A 298 19.72 -54.78 23.72
CA GLY A 298 18.30 -55.12 23.87
C GLY A 298 17.74 -54.97 25.29
N GLN A 299 18.59 -54.88 26.31
CA GLN A 299 18.23 -54.71 27.73
C GLN A 299 18.31 -53.25 28.18
N CYS A 300 19.03 -52.39 27.44
CA CYS A 300 19.19 -50.98 27.78
C CYS A 300 17.88 -50.21 27.52
N SER A 301 17.56 -49.29 28.43
CA SER A 301 16.42 -48.39 28.25
C SER A 301 16.69 -47.42 27.09
N LYS A 302 15.72 -47.26 26.20
CA LYS A 302 15.78 -46.31 25.06
C LYS A 302 15.24 -44.92 25.42
N ASP A 303 14.62 -44.80 26.59
CA ASP A 303 13.95 -43.58 27.04
C ASP A 303 14.80 -42.76 28.01
N ILE A 304 15.94 -43.30 28.46
CA ILE A 304 16.82 -42.68 29.46
C ILE A 304 18.16 -42.34 28.82
N MET A 305 18.61 -41.10 29.07
CA MET A 305 19.90 -40.59 28.63
C MET A 305 20.89 -40.66 29.78
N PHE A 306 21.93 -41.46 29.62
CA PHE A 306 23.06 -41.55 30.53
C PHE A 306 24.19 -40.66 30.00
N GLU A 307 24.65 -39.74 30.84
CA GLU A 307 25.84 -38.90 30.63
C GLU A 307 27.09 -39.54 31.26
#